data_AF-A0A351FXQ8-F1
#
_entry.id   AF-A0A351FXQ8-F1
#
_cell.length_a   1.000
_cell.length_b   1.000
_cell.length_c   1.000
_cell.angle_alpha   90.00
_cell.angle_beta   90.00
_cell.angle_gamma   90.00
#
_symmetry.space_group_name_H-M   'P 1'
#
loop_
_entity.id
_entity.type
_entity.pdbx_description
1 polymer ?
#
loop_
_entity_poly.entity_id
_entity_poly.type
_entity_poly.pdbx_seq_one_letter_code
_entity_poly.pdbx_strand_id
1 'polypeptide(L)'
;MTRLFILLYIGVLAVLFVAWYIHSQVTDQRLAADRTRVFEEAHAGGARLVAKSVDEVDQERRPMMLADLGRSFGHPIQLMPLAELTPAVQRRFVADDDVVHYRMENGRDVVAALLADGENVVRLGPFPDYGYLEIEDAFKGWMRLATTRLALAKDDRQRMLSEMAQQFDVAIALVERQEIPGGARLRLERGREVVFFLAPDASGEQRGFAASELEGHSEVFRCGPFPN
;
A
#
# COMPACT_ATOMS: atom_id res chain seq x y z
N MET A 1 14.98 -59.11 2.34
CA MET A 1 13.85 -58.32 1.79
C MET A 1 13.58 -57.06 2.61
N THR A 2 13.51 -57.14 3.94
CA THR A 2 13.32 -55.98 4.85
C THR A 2 14.31 -54.83 4.61
N ARG A 3 15.60 -55.12 4.44
CA ARG A 3 16.61 -54.09 4.16
C ARG A 3 16.35 -53.32 2.86
N LEU A 4 15.93 -54.02 1.80
CA LEU A 4 15.60 -53.40 0.51
C LEU A 4 14.34 -52.53 0.62
N PHE A 5 13.34 -52.99 1.36
CA PHE A 5 12.11 -52.24 1.62
C PHE A 5 12.37 -50.95 2.42
N ILE A 6 13.21 -51.01 3.45
CA ILE A 6 13.60 -49.83 4.24
C ILE A 6 14.34 -48.82 3.36
N LEU A 7 15.29 -49.26 2.53
CA LEU A 7 16.04 -48.38 1.63
C LEU A 7 15.12 -47.71 0.61
N LEU A 8 14.17 -48.45 0.04
CA LEU A 8 13.16 -47.89 -0.86
C LEU A 8 12.30 -46.84 -0.16
N TYR A 9 11.82 -47.14 1.05
CA TYR A 9 10.98 -46.23 1.83
C TYR A 9 11.70 -44.93 2.19
N ILE A 10 12.96 -45.02 2.65
CA ILE A 10 13.80 -43.85 2.90
C ILE A 10 14.02 -43.04 1.62
N GLY A 11 14.25 -43.72 0.49
CA GLY A 11 14.38 -43.06 -0.81
C GLY A 11 13.14 -42.26 -1.19
N VAL A 12 11.94 -42.84 -1.03
CA VAL A 12 10.67 -42.15 -1.29
C VAL A 12 10.48 -40.96 -0.36
N LEU A 13 10.75 -41.11 0.94
CA LEU A 13 10.66 -40.02 1.91
C LEU A 13 11.63 -38.88 1.58
N ALA A 14 12.86 -39.20 1.17
CA ALA A 14 13.84 -38.20 0.78
C ALA A 14 13.37 -37.39 -0.44
N VAL A 15 12.81 -38.06 -1.46
CA VAL A 15 12.26 -37.38 -2.64
C VAL A 15 11.07 -36.49 -2.27
N LEU A 16 10.15 -36.98 -1.43
CA LEU A 16 9.00 -36.18 -0.98
C LEU A 16 9.45 -34.96 -0.17
N PHE A 17 10.44 -35.11 0.70
CA PHE A 17 11.00 -34.01 1.48
C PHE A 17 11.65 -32.94 0.58
N VAL A 18 12.44 -33.37 -0.40
CA VAL A 18 13.06 -32.45 -1.38
C VAL A 18 12.00 -31.73 -2.21
N ALA A 19 10.98 -32.44 -2.68
CA ALA A 19 9.88 -31.84 -3.43
C ALA A 19 9.11 -30.80 -2.60
N TRP A 20 8.79 -31.13 -1.33
CA TRP A 20 8.15 -30.20 -0.41
C TRP A 20 9.02 -28.97 -0.13
N TYR A 21 10.32 -29.16 0.10
CA TYR A 21 11.27 -28.07 0.33
C TYR A 21 11.38 -27.13 -0.87
N ILE A 22 11.50 -27.67 -2.09
CA ILE A 22 11.53 -26.87 -3.32
C ILE A 22 10.21 -26.11 -3.48
N HIS A 23 9.06 -26.76 -3.24
CA HIS A 23 7.76 -26.13 -3.37
C HIS A 23 7.59 -24.97 -2.36
N SER A 24 8.04 -25.16 -1.11
CA SER A 24 8.04 -24.09 -0.10
C SER A 24 8.88 -22.90 -0.57
N GLN A 25 10.13 -23.14 -0.99
CA GLN A 25 11.03 -22.06 -1.42
C GLN A 25 10.50 -21.29 -2.63
N VAL A 26 9.92 -21.97 -3.62
CA VAL A 26 9.32 -21.33 -4.79
C VAL A 26 8.08 -20.53 -4.40
N THR A 27 7.26 -21.05 -3.49
CA THR A 27 6.07 -20.35 -2.99
C THR A 27 6.47 -19.09 -2.22
N ASP A 28 7.46 -19.19 -1.36
CA ASP A 28 7.98 -18.05 -0.58
C ASP A 28 8.56 -16.95 -1.48
N GLN A 29 9.29 -17.32 -2.55
CA GLN A 29 9.82 -16.35 -3.51
C GLN A 29 8.72 -15.64 -4.30
N ARG A 30 7.69 -16.37 -4.75
CA ARG A 30 6.55 -15.79 -5.46
C ARG A 30 5.74 -14.87 -4.55
N LEU A 31 5.43 -15.33 -3.35
CA LEU A 31 4.74 -14.52 -2.35
C LEU A 31 5.54 -13.26 -1.98
N ALA A 32 6.87 -13.34 -1.90
CA ALA A 32 7.69 -12.16 -1.65
C ALA A 32 7.65 -11.14 -2.79
N ALA A 33 7.74 -11.60 -4.05
CA ALA A 33 7.66 -10.73 -5.22
C ALA A 33 6.26 -10.09 -5.37
N ASP A 34 5.20 -10.90 -5.20
CA ASP A 34 3.82 -10.42 -5.24
C ASP A 34 3.55 -9.46 -4.08
N ARG A 35 4.08 -9.73 -2.89
CA ARG A 35 3.98 -8.83 -1.74
C ARG A 35 4.65 -7.50 -2.02
N THR A 36 5.88 -7.45 -2.51
CA THR A 36 6.56 -6.20 -2.87
C THR A 36 5.73 -5.38 -3.85
N ARG A 37 5.23 -6.04 -4.90
CA ARG A 37 4.37 -5.39 -5.90
C ARG A 37 3.09 -4.81 -5.28
N VAL A 38 2.41 -5.56 -4.41
CA VAL A 38 1.21 -5.08 -3.71
C VAL A 38 1.54 -3.91 -2.78
N PHE A 39 2.64 -3.97 -2.04
CA PHE A 39 3.06 -2.85 -1.19
C PHE A 39 3.35 -1.60 -2.01
N GLU A 40 4.10 -1.71 -3.10
CA GLU A 40 4.44 -0.58 -3.96
C GLU A 40 3.20 -0.03 -4.64
N GLU A 41 2.44 -0.84 -5.38
CA GLU A 41 1.27 -0.34 -6.11
C GLU A 41 0.20 0.23 -5.16
N ALA A 42 -0.03 -0.42 -4.01
CA ALA A 42 -1.11 -0.03 -3.12
C ALA A 42 -0.75 1.12 -2.17
N HIS A 43 0.54 1.34 -1.87
CA HIS A 43 0.99 2.44 -1.01
C HIS A 43 1.76 3.53 -1.72
N ALA A 44 2.16 3.35 -2.99
CA ALA A 44 2.89 4.37 -3.74
C ALA A 44 2.12 5.67 -3.83
N GLY A 45 0.83 5.63 -4.15
CA GLY A 45 0.01 6.84 -4.21
C GLY A 45 -0.03 7.58 -2.87
N GLY A 46 -0.17 6.85 -1.76
CA GLY A 46 -0.11 7.42 -0.42
C GLY A 46 1.27 8.00 -0.08
N ALA A 47 2.34 7.29 -0.44
CA ALA A 47 3.72 7.70 -0.19
C ALA A 47 4.09 8.95 -1.01
N ARG A 48 3.72 9.01 -2.29
CA ARG A 48 3.88 10.19 -3.16
C ARG A 48 3.08 11.38 -2.65
N LEU A 49 1.84 11.17 -2.21
CA LEU A 49 1.00 12.22 -1.65
C LEU A 49 1.61 12.82 -0.38
N VAL A 50 2.23 11.98 0.46
CA VAL A 50 2.98 12.42 1.64
C VAL A 50 4.24 13.17 1.23
N ALA A 51 5.05 12.63 0.31
CA ALA A 51 6.27 13.30 -0.19
C ALA A 51 5.94 14.70 -0.75
N LYS A 52 4.93 14.79 -1.62
CA LYS A 52 4.43 16.07 -2.16
C LYS A 52 3.97 17.02 -1.05
N SER A 53 3.25 16.52 -0.04
CA SER A 53 2.82 17.33 1.12
C SER A 53 4.00 17.85 1.94
N VAL A 54 5.10 17.12 2.01
CA VAL A 54 6.32 17.53 2.71
C VAL A 54 7.11 18.55 1.88
N ASP A 55 7.14 18.39 0.56
CA ASP A 55 7.78 19.34 -0.36
C ASP A 55 7.06 20.70 -0.41
N GLU A 56 5.74 20.71 -0.24
CA GLU A 56 4.91 21.93 -0.21
C GLU A 56 5.08 22.76 1.08
N VAL A 57 5.80 22.25 2.09
CA VAL A 57 5.89 22.85 3.43
C VAL A 57 7.32 23.29 3.76
N ASP A 58 7.43 24.50 4.34
CA ASP A 58 8.70 25.05 4.84
C ASP A 58 9.42 24.08 5.77
N GLN A 59 10.75 24.03 5.66
CA GLN A 59 11.59 23.07 6.39
C GLN A 59 11.36 23.09 7.91
N GLU A 60 11.11 24.27 8.49
CA GLU A 60 10.83 24.46 9.92
C GLU A 60 9.51 23.80 10.38
N ARG A 61 8.54 23.65 9.47
CA ARG A 61 7.21 23.09 9.76
C ARG A 61 7.11 21.60 9.45
N ARG A 62 8.07 21.04 8.70
CA ARG A 62 8.08 19.62 8.32
C ARG A 62 7.95 18.65 9.51
N PRO A 63 8.66 18.83 10.65
CA PRO A 63 8.54 17.90 11.77
C PRO A 63 7.12 17.83 12.36
N MET A 64 6.44 18.97 12.45
CA MET A 64 5.07 19.05 12.95
C MET A 64 4.09 18.39 11.97
N MET A 65 4.23 18.69 10.67
CA MET A 65 3.43 18.06 9.61
C MET A 65 3.61 16.54 9.60
N LEU A 66 4.85 16.03 9.70
CA LEU A 66 5.13 14.60 9.73
C LEU A 66 4.53 13.92 10.97
N ALA A 67 4.54 14.58 12.13
CA ALA A 67 3.89 14.07 13.33
C ALA A 67 2.36 14.03 13.18
N ASP A 68 1.76 15.05 12.58
CA ASP A 68 0.31 15.11 12.30
C ASP A 68 -0.11 14.04 11.29
N LEU A 69 0.65 13.89 10.22
CA LEU A 69 0.45 12.84 9.23
C LEU A 69 0.65 11.46 9.87
N GLY A 70 1.67 11.26 10.69
CA GLY A 70 1.90 9.98 11.37
C GLY A 70 0.73 9.58 12.29
N ARG A 71 0.17 10.54 13.04
CA ARG A 71 -1.05 10.31 13.83
C ARG A 71 -2.26 9.99 12.96
N SER A 72 -2.39 10.68 11.82
CA SER A 72 -3.48 10.47 10.88
C SER A 72 -3.39 9.13 10.16
N PHE A 73 -2.17 8.66 9.88
CA PHE A 73 -1.91 7.38 9.23
C PHE A 73 -1.95 6.18 10.17
N GLY A 74 -1.80 6.40 11.47
CA GLY A 74 -1.67 5.30 12.45
C GLY A 74 -0.31 4.59 12.38
N HIS A 75 0.60 5.10 11.55
CA HIS A 75 1.95 4.58 11.34
C HIS A 75 2.95 5.73 11.41
N PRO A 76 4.19 5.48 11.86
CA PRO A 76 5.20 6.51 11.83
C PRO A 76 5.50 6.94 10.39
N ILE A 77 5.74 8.23 10.22
CA ILE A 77 6.24 8.82 8.99
C ILE A 77 7.53 9.55 9.35
N GLN A 78 8.60 9.23 8.64
CA GLN A 78 9.93 9.73 8.96
C GLN A 78 10.58 10.32 7.72
N LEU A 79 11.18 11.49 7.90
CA LEU A 79 12.07 12.10 6.91
C LEU A 79 13.48 11.60 7.17
N MET A 80 14.16 11.08 6.16
CA MET A 80 15.55 10.65 6.29
C MET A 80 16.34 10.85 5.00
N PRO A 81 17.67 11.07 5.08
CA PRO A 81 18.53 11.10 3.91
C PRO A 81 18.50 9.78 3.14
N LEU A 82 18.52 9.84 1.81
CA LEU A 82 18.64 8.67 0.93
C LEU A 82 19.90 7.85 1.25
N ALA A 83 20.98 8.53 1.65
CA ALA A 83 22.24 7.92 2.04
C ALA A 83 22.14 7.00 3.28
N GLU A 84 21.12 7.16 4.12
CA GLU A 84 20.89 6.29 5.30
C GLU A 84 20.17 4.99 4.93
N LEU A 85 19.61 4.86 3.72
CA LEU A 85 19.00 3.63 3.25
C LEU A 85 20.06 2.59 2.86
N THR A 86 19.67 1.32 2.74
CA THR A 86 20.61 0.29 2.27
C THR A 86 21.04 0.53 0.81
N PRO A 87 22.26 0.12 0.40
CA PRO A 87 22.70 0.28 -0.99
C PRO A 87 21.82 -0.41 -2.04
N ALA A 88 21.04 -1.42 -1.65
CA ALA A 88 20.06 -2.05 -2.52
C ALA A 88 18.87 -1.11 -2.81
N VAL A 89 18.35 -0.46 -1.77
CA VAL A 89 17.24 0.50 -1.88
C VAL A 89 17.70 1.78 -2.60
N GLN A 90 18.89 2.29 -2.29
CA GLN A 90 19.44 3.46 -2.98
C GLN A 90 19.55 3.24 -4.49
N ARG A 91 20.01 2.06 -4.93
CA ARG A 91 20.11 1.73 -6.35
C ARG A 91 18.76 1.70 -7.07
N ARG A 92 17.67 1.41 -6.37
CA ARG A 92 16.33 1.45 -6.94
C ARG A 92 15.89 2.89 -7.23
N PHE A 93 16.10 3.80 -6.29
CA PHE A 93 15.86 5.24 -6.53
C PHE A 93 16.73 5.80 -7.66
N VAL A 94 17.99 5.35 -7.79
CA VAL A 94 18.86 5.73 -8.92
C VAL A 94 18.39 5.15 -10.25
N ALA A 95 17.66 4.03 -10.23
CA ALA A 95 17.08 3.39 -11.42
C ALA A 95 15.73 4.00 -11.84
N ASP A 96 15.38 5.18 -11.31
CA ASP A 96 14.17 5.96 -11.59
C ASP A 96 12.89 5.44 -10.90
N ASP A 97 13.02 4.60 -9.86
CA ASP A 97 11.90 4.30 -8.96
C ASP A 97 11.66 5.51 -8.04
N ASP A 98 10.47 6.10 -8.05
CA ASP A 98 10.12 7.21 -7.15
C ASP A 98 9.57 6.74 -5.79
N VAL A 99 9.14 5.47 -5.73
CA VAL A 99 8.68 4.77 -4.54
C VAL A 99 9.32 3.39 -4.46
N VAL A 100 9.81 3.02 -3.29
CA VAL A 100 10.44 1.73 -3.05
C VAL A 100 9.91 1.08 -1.77
N HIS A 101 9.41 -0.15 -1.89
CA HIS A 101 9.18 -1.06 -0.77
C HIS A 101 10.48 -1.73 -0.36
N TYR A 102 10.69 -1.84 0.94
CA TYR A 102 11.73 -2.69 1.49
C TYR A 102 11.37 -3.18 2.89
N ARG A 103 12.11 -4.21 3.32
CA ARG A 103 11.99 -4.76 4.66
C ARG A 103 13.10 -4.24 5.56
N MET A 104 12.72 -3.73 6.73
CA MET A 104 13.65 -3.33 7.78
C MET A 104 14.37 -4.55 8.37
N GLU A 105 15.49 -4.33 9.06
CA GLU A 105 16.26 -5.40 9.73
C GLU A 105 15.43 -6.20 10.75
N ASN A 106 14.42 -5.56 11.36
CA ASN A 106 13.48 -6.20 12.29
C ASN A 106 12.36 -7.01 11.59
N GLY A 107 12.43 -7.17 10.27
CA GLY A 107 11.48 -7.95 9.48
C GLY A 107 10.21 -7.18 9.06
N ARG A 108 10.03 -5.92 9.47
CA ARG A 108 8.82 -5.15 9.15
C ARG A 108 8.92 -4.44 7.81
N ASP A 109 7.80 -4.37 7.09
CA ASP A 109 7.73 -3.74 5.78
C ASP A 109 7.49 -2.23 5.88
N VAL A 110 8.18 -1.49 5.04
CA VAL A 110 8.08 -0.03 4.91
C VAL A 110 8.06 0.34 3.43
N VAL A 111 7.52 1.52 3.15
CA VAL A 111 7.55 2.12 1.81
C VAL A 111 8.21 3.48 1.94
N ALA A 112 9.16 3.79 1.06
CA ALA A 112 9.80 5.10 1.00
C ALA A 112 9.50 5.78 -0.33
N ALA A 113 9.23 7.07 -0.31
CA ALA A 113 9.08 7.91 -1.50
C ALA A 113 10.18 8.98 -1.53
N LEU A 114 10.74 9.21 -2.71
CA LEU A 114 11.75 10.24 -2.93
C LEU A 114 11.11 11.63 -2.89
N LEU A 115 11.79 12.59 -2.25
CA LEU A 115 11.39 13.99 -2.26
C LEU A 115 11.94 14.70 -3.50
N ALA A 116 11.38 15.88 -3.82
CA ALA A 116 11.79 16.67 -4.98
C ALA A 116 13.27 17.11 -4.96
N ASP A 117 13.92 17.09 -3.79
CA ASP A 117 15.35 17.40 -3.66
C ASP A 117 16.27 16.26 -4.15
N GLY A 118 15.74 15.03 -4.31
CA GLY A 118 16.49 13.85 -4.72
C GLY A 118 17.51 13.33 -3.68
N GLU A 119 17.60 13.97 -2.51
CA GLU A 119 18.56 13.64 -1.45
C GLU A 119 17.88 13.05 -0.22
N ASN A 120 16.59 13.34 -0.04
CA ASN A 120 15.80 12.87 1.09
C ASN A 120 14.66 11.97 0.63
N VAL A 121 14.25 11.08 1.53
CA VAL A 121 13.06 10.26 1.36
C VAL A 121 12.11 10.45 2.52
N VAL A 122 10.82 10.28 2.26
CA VAL A 122 9.83 10.05 3.31
C VAL A 122 9.56 8.56 3.41
N ARG A 123 9.79 7.99 4.59
CA ARG A 123 9.49 6.60 4.93
C ARG A 123 8.17 6.50 5.67
N LEU A 124 7.27 5.67 5.15
CA LEU A 124 5.99 5.31 5.75
C LEU A 124 6.08 3.89 6.32
N GLY A 125 5.51 3.72 7.50
CA GLY A 125 5.48 2.44 8.20
C GLY A 125 6.36 2.44 9.46
N PRO A 126 6.54 1.28 10.10
CA PRO A 126 6.29 -0.04 9.54
C PRO A 126 4.80 -0.38 9.43
N PHE A 127 4.45 -1.07 8.35
CA PHE A 127 3.14 -1.62 8.09
C PHE A 127 2.99 -3.01 8.76
N PRO A 128 1.77 -3.42 9.12
CA PRO A 128 1.49 -4.76 9.64
C PRO A 128 1.63 -5.84 8.54
N ASP A 129 1.70 -7.11 8.94
CA ASP A 129 1.92 -8.24 8.02
C ASP A 129 0.64 -8.61 7.26
N TYR A 130 0.37 -8.01 6.08
CA TYR A 130 -0.89 -8.14 5.32
C TYR A 130 -1.64 -9.48 5.41
N GLY A 131 -2.44 -9.63 6.47
CA GLY A 131 -3.65 -10.44 6.47
C GLY A 131 -4.81 -9.63 5.90
N TYR A 132 -5.85 -10.28 5.39
CA TYR A 132 -7.00 -9.60 4.75
C TYR A 132 -7.65 -8.46 5.57
N LEU A 133 -7.54 -8.48 6.91
CA LEU A 133 -8.06 -7.44 7.80
C LEU A 133 -7.12 -6.22 7.92
N GLU A 134 -5.85 -6.36 7.60
CA GLU A 134 -4.81 -5.35 7.80
C GLU A 134 -4.65 -4.42 6.59
N ILE A 135 -5.24 -4.79 5.44
CA ILE A 135 -5.24 -3.99 4.22
C ILE A 135 -5.98 -2.66 4.42
N GLU A 136 -7.13 -2.69 5.10
CA GLU A 136 -7.92 -1.48 5.36
C GLU A 136 -7.22 -0.52 6.32
N ASP A 137 -6.56 -1.05 7.36
CA ASP A 137 -5.78 -0.25 8.29
C ASP A 137 -4.59 0.41 7.59
N ALA A 138 -3.92 -0.32 6.68
CA ALA A 138 -2.83 0.25 5.91
C ALA A 138 -3.29 1.35 4.94
N PHE A 139 -4.49 1.24 4.36
CA PHE A 139 -5.05 2.27 3.47
C PHE A 139 -5.63 3.47 4.20
N LYS A 140 -5.99 3.30 5.47
CA LYS A 140 -6.67 4.31 6.27
C LYS A 140 -6.00 5.68 6.20
N GLY A 141 -4.68 5.71 6.35
CA GLY A 141 -3.93 6.95 6.42
C GLY A 141 -4.01 7.82 5.17
N TRP A 142 -3.68 7.23 4.02
CA TRP A 142 -3.67 8.00 2.79
C TRP A 142 -5.07 8.23 2.24
N MET A 143 -6.02 7.33 2.48
CA MET A 143 -7.43 7.57 2.14
C MET A 143 -7.97 8.78 2.91
N ARG A 144 -7.64 8.89 4.21
CA ARG A 144 -8.00 10.06 5.02
C ARG A 144 -7.33 11.34 4.52
N LEU A 145 -6.06 11.27 4.13
CA LEU A 145 -5.34 12.41 3.55
C LEU A 145 -5.97 12.86 2.23
N ALA A 146 -6.32 11.91 1.37
CA ALA A 146 -6.99 12.16 0.09
C ALA A 146 -8.37 12.80 0.30
N THR A 147 -9.22 12.23 1.16
CA THR A 147 -10.55 12.78 1.45
C THR A 147 -10.47 14.15 2.12
N THR A 148 -9.50 14.38 3.00
CA THR A 148 -9.26 15.70 3.62
C THR A 148 -8.90 16.74 2.56
N ARG A 149 -7.96 16.44 1.66
CA ARG A 149 -7.58 17.33 0.55
C ARG A 149 -8.77 17.62 -0.38
N LEU A 150 -9.58 16.61 -0.70
CA LEU A 150 -10.79 16.79 -1.51
C LEU A 150 -11.87 17.62 -0.82
N ALA A 151 -12.04 17.45 0.50
CA ALA A 151 -12.99 18.23 1.30
C ALA A 151 -12.58 19.71 1.35
N LEU A 152 -11.28 20.00 1.43
CA LEU A 152 -10.73 21.36 1.41
C LEU A 152 -10.85 22.01 0.02
N ALA A 153 -10.70 21.24 -1.06
CA ALA A 153 -10.74 21.73 -2.44
C ALA A 153 -12.17 21.91 -2.99
N LYS A 154 -13.12 22.49 -2.23
CA LYS A 154 -14.57 22.52 -2.56
C LYS A 154 -14.89 22.88 -4.01
N ASP A 155 -14.34 23.98 -4.51
CA ASP A 155 -14.65 24.49 -5.87
C ASP A 155 -13.72 23.90 -6.95
N ASP A 156 -12.61 23.27 -6.53
CA ASP A 156 -11.55 22.75 -7.42
C ASP A 156 -11.42 21.21 -7.33
N ARG A 157 -12.46 20.51 -6.87
CA ARG A 157 -12.40 19.05 -6.64
C ARG A 157 -11.96 18.27 -7.86
N GLN A 158 -12.44 18.64 -9.04
CA GLN A 158 -12.10 17.94 -10.28
C GLN A 158 -10.61 18.08 -10.62
N ARG A 159 -10.04 19.26 -10.40
CA ARG A 159 -8.60 19.49 -10.56
C ARG A 159 -7.82 18.67 -9.55
N MET A 160 -8.24 18.70 -8.27
CA MET A 160 -7.60 17.94 -7.20
C MET A 160 -7.67 16.42 -7.44
N LEU A 161 -8.80 15.90 -7.92
CA LEU A 161 -8.92 14.50 -8.33
C LEU A 161 -7.97 14.16 -9.48
N SER A 162 -7.85 15.05 -10.46
CA SER A 162 -6.92 14.82 -11.59
C SER A 162 -5.47 14.82 -11.13
N GLU A 163 -5.10 15.74 -10.23
CA GLU A 163 -3.75 15.80 -9.64
C GLU A 163 -3.45 14.60 -8.73
N MET A 164 -4.45 14.11 -7.99
CA MET A 164 -4.32 12.87 -7.21
C MET A 164 -4.23 11.67 -8.14
N ALA A 165 -5.01 11.60 -9.23
CA ALA A 165 -4.99 10.48 -10.17
C ALA A 165 -3.63 10.34 -10.87
N GLN A 166 -2.84 11.42 -10.96
CA GLN A 166 -1.46 11.38 -11.43
C GLN A 166 -0.48 10.82 -10.38
N GLN A 167 -0.82 10.89 -9.09
CA GLN A 167 0.00 10.36 -8.00
C GLN A 167 -0.34 8.91 -7.68
N PHE A 168 -1.61 8.52 -7.83
CA PHE A 168 -2.05 7.14 -7.67
C PHE A 168 -1.92 6.39 -8.99
N ASP A 169 -1.15 5.29 -9.01
CA ASP A 169 -1.08 4.38 -10.18
C ASP A 169 -2.36 3.54 -10.35
N VAL A 170 -3.41 3.84 -9.57
CA VAL A 170 -4.72 3.21 -9.62
C VAL A 170 -5.77 4.25 -9.96
N ALA A 171 -6.85 3.82 -10.62
CA ALA A 171 -7.94 4.72 -10.92
C ALA A 171 -8.59 5.22 -9.61
N ILE A 172 -8.84 6.53 -9.54
CA ILE A 172 -9.56 7.15 -8.44
C ILE A 172 -10.78 7.89 -8.98
N ALA A 173 -11.87 7.86 -8.21
CA ALA A 173 -13.12 8.53 -8.58
C ALA A 173 -13.91 8.92 -7.35
N LEU A 174 -14.74 9.96 -7.48
CA LEU A 174 -15.89 10.17 -6.61
C LEU A 174 -17.06 9.40 -7.21
N VAL A 175 -17.67 8.54 -6.42
CA VAL A 175 -18.84 7.76 -6.81
C VAL A 175 -19.94 7.93 -5.79
N GLU A 176 -21.19 7.77 -6.19
CA GLU A 176 -22.27 7.77 -5.20
C GLU A 176 -22.12 6.57 -4.26
N ARG A 177 -22.47 6.76 -2.98
CA ARG A 177 -22.48 5.67 -1.99
C ARG A 177 -23.35 4.48 -2.41
N GLN A 178 -24.30 4.70 -3.31
CA GLN A 178 -25.21 3.68 -3.83
C GLN A 178 -24.51 2.73 -4.81
N GLU A 179 -23.43 3.19 -5.45
CA GLU A 179 -22.69 2.46 -6.49
C GLU A 179 -21.70 1.45 -5.92
N ILE A 180 -21.35 1.55 -4.63
CA ILE A 180 -20.50 0.56 -3.97
C ILE A 180 -21.33 -0.64 -3.46
N PRO A 181 -20.76 -1.87 -3.39
CA PRO A 181 -21.47 -3.06 -2.94
C PRO A 181 -22.12 -2.88 -1.56
N GLY A 182 -23.32 -3.46 -1.37
CA GLY A 182 -24.11 -3.27 -0.16
C GLY A 182 -23.38 -3.64 1.14
N GLY A 183 -22.51 -4.66 1.11
CA GLY A 183 -21.66 -5.02 2.25
C GLY A 183 -20.63 -3.94 2.62
N ALA A 184 -20.02 -3.29 1.62
CA ALA A 184 -19.10 -2.18 1.83
C ALA A 184 -19.85 -0.94 2.34
N ARG A 185 -21.01 -0.64 1.74
CA ARG A 185 -21.89 0.46 2.16
C ARG A 185 -22.31 0.34 3.62
N LEU A 186 -22.79 -0.83 4.04
CA LEU A 186 -23.21 -1.07 5.43
C LEU A 186 -22.06 -0.88 6.43
N ARG A 187 -20.83 -1.16 6.02
CA ARG A 187 -19.65 -0.97 6.87
C ARG A 187 -19.29 0.51 7.02
N LEU A 188 -19.36 1.31 5.96
CA LEU A 188 -19.23 2.77 6.03
C LEU A 188 -20.33 3.37 6.92
N GLU A 189 -21.60 2.95 6.75
CA GLU A 189 -22.73 3.40 7.59
C GLU A 189 -22.55 3.08 9.07
N ARG A 190 -21.78 2.04 9.40
CA ARG A 190 -21.41 1.67 10.77
C ARG A 190 -20.21 2.46 11.31
N GLY A 191 -19.75 3.49 10.60
CA GLY A 191 -18.65 4.35 10.99
C GLY A 191 -17.27 3.79 10.68
N ARG A 192 -17.15 2.80 9.77
CA ARG A 192 -15.82 2.46 9.22
C ARG A 192 -15.38 3.60 8.31
N GLU A 193 -14.17 4.12 8.54
CA GLU A 193 -13.62 5.19 7.72
C GLU A 193 -13.25 4.70 6.32
N VAL A 194 -12.63 3.52 6.23
CA VAL A 194 -12.23 2.88 4.98
C VAL A 194 -12.84 1.49 4.90
N VAL A 195 -13.27 1.10 3.71
CA VAL A 195 -13.75 -0.25 3.40
C VAL A 195 -13.05 -0.78 2.16
N PHE A 196 -12.53 -1.99 2.25
CA PHE A 196 -12.06 -2.76 1.11
C PHE A 196 -13.19 -3.69 0.63
N PHE A 197 -13.34 -3.83 -0.68
CA PHE A 197 -14.34 -4.69 -1.29
C PHE A 197 -13.89 -5.21 -2.66
N LEU A 198 -14.49 -6.32 -3.08
CA LEU A 198 -14.35 -6.84 -4.44
C LEU A 198 -15.51 -6.36 -5.31
N ALA A 199 -15.19 -5.92 -6.52
CA ALA A 199 -16.17 -5.55 -7.53
C ALA A 199 -15.63 -5.88 -8.93
N PRO A 200 -16.51 -6.04 -9.94
CA PRO A 200 -16.06 -6.17 -11.32
C PRO A 200 -15.40 -4.86 -11.79
N ASP A 201 -14.23 -4.96 -12.40
CA ASP A 201 -13.59 -3.86 -13.10
C ASP A 201 -14.21 -3.63 -14.50
N ALA A 202 -13.60 -2.74 -15.30
CA ALA A 202 -14.07 -2.45 -16.66
C ALA A 202 -14.03 -3.67 -17.60
N SER A 203 -13.24 -4.70 -17.28
CA SER A 203 -13.17 -5.97 -18.03
C SER A 203 -14.15 -7.03 -17.51
N GLY A 204 -14.81 -6.78 -16.37
CA GLY A 204 -15.72 -7.71 -15.71
C GLY A 204 -15.03 -8.67 -14.74
N GLU A 205 -13.71 -8.55 -14.52
CA GLU A 205 -12.97 -9.37 -13.56
C GLU A 205 -13.16 -8.82 -12.14
N GLN A 206 -13.30 -9.72 -11.16
CA GLN A 206 -13.35 -9.31 -9.75
C GLN A 206 -11.98 -8.79 -9.31
N ARG A 207 -11.96 -7.53 -8.90
CA ARG A 207 -10.76 -6.82 -8.44
C ARG A 207 -11.01 -6.14 -7.10
N GLY A 208 -9.94 -5.87 -6.36
CA GLY A 208 -9.98 -5.13 -5.10
C GLY A 208 -10.19 -3.64 -5.31
N PHE A 209 -11.03 -3.03 -4.49
CA PHE A 209 -11.23 -1.59 -4.42
C PHE A 209 -11.25 -1.16 -2.96
N ALA A 210 -10.87 0.09 -2.68
CA ALA A 210 -11.09 0.70 -1.38
C ALA A 210 -11.92 1.98 -1.53
N ALA A 211 -12.80 2.22 -0.57
CA ALA A 211 -13.59 3.43 -0.50
C ALA A 211 -13.55 4.08 0.90
N SER A 212 -13.59 5.40 0.92
CA SER A 212 -13.74 6.23 2.12
C SER A 212 -14.83 7.25 1.92
N GLU A 213 -15.58 7.53 2.97
CA GLU A 213 -16.60 8.58 2.96
C GLU A 213 -15.94 9.98 2.91
N LEU A 214 -16.53 10.89 2.13
CA LEU A 214 -16.21 12.31 2.23
C LEU A 214 -17.12 12.94 3.28
N GLU A 215 -16.53 13.65 4.24
CA GLU A 215 -17.27 14.24 5.35
C GLU A 215 -18.36 15.21 4.83
N GLY A 216 -19.62 14.95 5.19
CA GLY A 216 -20.77 15.78 4.80
C GLY A 216 -21.27 15.57 3.36
N HIS A 217 -20.85 14.50 2.67
CA HIS A 217 -21.24 14.23 1.28
C HIS A 217 -21.89 12.85 1.10
N SER A 218 -22.79 12.74 0.11
CA SER A 218 -23.38 11.47 -0.34
C SER A 218 -22.42 10.64 -1.20
N GLU A 219 -21.31 11.23 -1.60
CA GLU A 219 -20.26 10.63 -2.42
C GLU A 219 -19.20 9.94 -1.55
N VAL A 220 -18.55 8.94 -2.13
CA VAL A 220 -17.41 8.25 -1.54
C VAL A 220 -16.21 8.36 -2.48
N PHE A 221 -15.03 8.55 -1.91
CA PHE A 221 -13.77 8.46 -2.62
C PHE A 221 -13.45 6.99 -2.82
N ARG A 222 -13.42 6.54 -4.08
CA ARG A 222 -13.09 5.16 -4.46
C ARG A 222 -11.75 5.13 -5.17
N CYS A 223 -10.91 4.16 -4.81
CA CYS A 223 -9.67 3.83 -5.52
C CYS A 223 -9.64 2.35 -5.91
N GLY A 224 -8.96 2.06 -7.02
CA GLY A 224 -8.83 0.72 -7.60
C GLY A 224 -9.27 0.68 -9.07
N PRO A 225 -9.13 -0.47 -9.75
CA PRO A 225 -8.82 -1.78 -9.18
C PRO A 225 -7.37 -1.87 -8.68
N PHE A 226 -7.18 -2.53 -7.54
CA PHE A 226 -5.87 -2.96 -7.07
C PHE A 226 -5.42 -4.24 -7.79
N PRO A 227 -4.10 -4.48 -7.90
CA PRO A 227 -3.60 -5.76 -8.38
C PRO A 227 -4.14 -6.93 -7.54
N ASN A 228 -4.38 -8.06 -8.21
CA ASN A 228 -4.72 -9.33 -7.56
C ASN A 228 -3.45 -10.04 -7.09
#